data_AF-A0A0V0I0M0-F1
#
_entry.id   AF-A0A0V0I0M0-F1
#
_cell.length_a   1.000
_cell.length_b   1.000
_cell.length_c   1.000
_cell.angle_alpha   90.00
_cell.angle_beta   90.00
_cell.angle_gamma   90.00
#
_symmetry.space_group_name_H-M   'P 1'
#
loop_
_entity.id
_entity.type
_entity.pdbx_description
1 polymer ?
#
loop_
_entity_poly.entity_id
_entity_poly.type
_entity_poly.pdbx_seq_one_letter_code
_entity_poly.pdbx_strand_id
1 'polypeptide(L)'
;MIIWAYAFFLTAGGAYNFKGCSPDIPNSNILIDACQKHADTMRHCRTDVSNAMRTAAWVRIPYPLQWGIPTFRLRTSIIMVIVSLVASIDSIGSYHSAAIRINLKPPSPGIVSRGIGLEGFCSVLAGLWGTGTGATTLTENVHTINATKVANRRAVQLGAALLILFSFVGKIGAILASIPQALAAAVLCFTWALIVALGLSTLQYTQNASSRNIIIVGVSLFFGLSVPAYFQQYAPETGLILPGYLIPYAAASNGPVHTGNSQFNFAMNALLSLNMVVTLLVAFVLDNTVPGSRQERGVYVWSKAEDIMTDPSSLLDYSLPSTVARCFHWAKCVGT
;
A
#
# COMPACT_ATOMS: atom_id res chain seq x y z
N MET A 1 17.40 3.60 -3.32
CA MET A 1 18.66 3.03 -2.77
C MET A 1 19.89 3.84 -3.19
N ILE A 2 20.17 4.03 -4.48
CA ILE A 2 21.34 4.81 -4.95
C ILE A 2 21.39 6.23 -4.36
N ILE A 3 20.25 6.94 -4.34
CA ILE A 3 20.17 8.31 -3.80
C ILE A 3 20.40 8.33 -2.28
N TRP A 4 19.95 7.31 -1.54
CA TRP A 4 20.22 7.21 -0.10
C TRP A 4 21.69 6.91 0.16
N ALA A 5 22.30 5.99 -0.60
CA ALA A 5 23.73 5.71 -0.51
C ALA A 5 24.55 6.98 -0.82
N TYR A 6 24.16 7.73 -1.84
CA TYR A 6 24.77 9.01 -2.17
C TYR A 6 24.60 10.06 -1.05
N ALA A 7 23.40 10.21 -0.50
CA ALA A 7 23.15 11.09 0.65
C ALA A 7 23.94 10.66 1.89
N PHE A 8 24.09 9.36 2.13
CA PHE A 8 24.89 8.80 3.21
C PHE A 8 26.38 9.14 3.03
N PHE A 9 26.93 8.94 1.83
CA PHE A 9 28.32 9.30 1.53
C PHE A 9 28.57 10.80 1.61
N LEU A 10 27.63 11.64 1.16
CA LEU A 10 27.71 13.10 1.32
C LEU A 10 27.65 13.53 2.78
N THR A 11 26.80 12.87 3.58
CA THR A 11 26.70 13.11 5.03
C THR A 11 27.99 12.69 5.74
N ALA A 12 28.51 11.50 5.45
CA ALA A 12 29.76 10.98 6.01
C ALA A 12 30.99 11.78 5.55
N GLY A 13 30.98 12.27 4.31
CA GLY A 13 32.02 13.14 3.75
C GLY A 13 31.96 14.58 4.25
N GLY A 14 31.01 14.92 5.13
CA GLY A 14 30.90 16.24 5.75
C GLY A 14 30.33 17.33 4.84
N ALA A 15 29.74 16.99 3.69
CA ALA A 15 29.15 17.97 2.77
C ALA A 15 28.02 18.80 3.43
N TYR A 16 27.40 18.25 4.47
CA TYR A 16 26.33 18.90 5.24
C TYR A 16 26.79 19.33 6.66
N ASN A 17 28.09 19.29 6.97
CA ASN A 17 28.65 19.78 8.24
C ASN A 17 29.00 21.27 8.13
N PHE A 18 28.12 22.14 8.63
CA PHE A 18 28.37 23.57 8.69
C PHE A 18 29.05 23.93 10.02
N LYS A 19 30.17 24.67 9.98
CA LYS A 19 30.93 25.04 11.18
C LYS A 19 30.04 25.83 12.15
N GLY A 20 29.95 25.35 13.40
CA GLY A 20 29.19 26.01 14.47
C GLY A 20 27.68 25.75 14.46
N CYS A 21 27.16 24.92 13.53
CA CYS A 21 25.76 24.54 13.49
C CYS A 21 25.57 23.07 13.88
N SER A 22 24.60 22.77 14.74
CA SER A 22 24.21 21.40 15.07
C SER A 22 22.79 21.11 14.59
N PRO A 23 22.51 19.93 13.98
CA PRO A 23 21.18 19.54 13.54
C PRO A 23 20.20 19.30 14.71
N ASP A 24 20.71 19.10 15.93
CA ASP A 24 19.92 18.78 17.12
C ASP A 24 19.28 20.00 17.81
N ILE A 25 19.62 21.22 17.37
CA ILE A 25 19.12 22.45 18.00
C ILE A 25 17.75 22.81 17.40
N PRO A 26 16.71 23.06 18.21
CA PRO A 26 15.44 23.56 17.71
C PRO A 26 15.63 24.91 17.02
N ASN A 27 14.80 25.22 16.01
CA ASN A 27 14.78 26.53 15.35
C ASN A 27 14.26 27.56 16.36
N SER A 28 15.12 27.98 17.28
CA SER A 28 14.87 29.04 18.25
C SER A 28 15.65 30.28 17.84
N ASN A 29 15.28 31.44 18.39
CA ASN A 29 15.97 32.72 18.17
C ASN A 29 17.45 32.74 18.65
N ILE A 30 18.00 31.58 19.06
CA ILE A 30 19.37 31.36 19.54
C ILE A 30 20.28 30.88 18.39
N LEU A 31 19.72 30.49 17.23
CA LEU A 31 20.53 30.09 16.07
C LEU A 31 21.21 31.32 15.46
N ILE A 32 22.52 31.22 15.17
CA ILE A 32 23.25 32.21 14.36
C ILE A 32 22.54 32.29 13.00
N ASP A 33 22.30 33.51 12.47
CA ASP A 33 21.58 33.75 11.20
C ASP A 33 22.11 32.91 10.03
N ALA A 34 23.43 32.67 10.01
CA ALA A 34 24.11 31.78 9.06
C ALA A 34 23.66 30.30 9.14
N CYS A 35 23.34 29.79 10.34
CA CYS A 35 22.84 28.43 10.53
C CYS A 35 21.36 28.28 10.15
N GLN A 36 20.56 29.35 10.25
CA GLN A 36 19.13 29.30 9.99
C GLN A 36 18.85 28.97 8.51
N LYS A 37 19.66 29.52 7.60
CA LYS A 37 19.60 29.22 6.16
C LYS A 37 19.95 27.76 5.82
N HIS A 38 20.78 27.11 6.64
CA HIS A 38 21.24 25.74 6.42
C HIS A 38 20.47 24.70 7.25
N ALA A 39 19.66 25.12 8.22
CA ALA A 39 18.90 24.26 9.13
C ALA A 39 17.97 23.31 8.38
N ASP A 40 17.24 23.81 7.39
CA ASP A 40 16.32 22.98 6.60
C ASP A 40 17.04 21.94 5.75
N THR A 41 18.20 22.30 5.18
CA THR A 41 19.03 21.37 4.41
C THR A 41 19.63 20.30 5.33
N MET A 42 20.12 20.67 6.51
CA MET A 42 20.65 19.73 7.49
C MET A 42 19.58 18.76 8.01
N ARG A 43 18.33 19.22 8.21
CA ARG A 43 17.24 18.37 8.69
C ARG A 43 16.70 17.40 7.64
N HIS A 44 16.63 17.82 6.38
CA HIS A 44 15.98 17.04 5.32
C HIS A 44 16.93 16.23 4.43
N CYS A 45 18.22 16.61 4.33
CA CYS A 45 19.18 15.95 3.43
C CYS A 45 20.15 15.02 4.15
N ARG A 46 20.38 15.19 5.46
CA ARG A 46 21.31 14.33 6.21
C ARG A 46 20.66 13.00 6.59
N THR A 47 21.46 11.94 6.51
CA THR A 47 21.03 10.58 6.91
C THR A 47 21.31 10.28 8.39
N ASP A 48 22.03 11.13 9.11
CA ASP A 48 22.43 10.94 10.51
C ASP A 48 21.65 11.81 11.51
N VAL A 49 20.59 12.50 11.06
CA VAL A 49 19.71 13.34 11.91
C VAL A 49 19.09 12.51 13.04
N SER A 50 18.88 11.22 12.81
CA SER A 50 18.42 10.31 13.87
C SER A 50 19.62 9.60 14.50
N ASN A 51 19.74 9.70 15.83
CA ASN A 51 20.67 8.88 16.62
C ASN A 51 20.33 7.38 16.59
N ALA A 52 19.30 6.98 15.83
CA ALA A 52 18.79 5.62 15.70
C ALA A 52 19.89 4.61 15.36
N MET A 53 20.86 4.96 14.51
CA MET A 53 21.92 4.03 14.12
C MET A 53 22.90 3.74 15.27
N ARG A 54 23.12 4.71 16.16
CA ARG A 54 23.98 4.54 17.34
C ARG A 54 23.24 3.84 18.48
N THR A 55 21.98 4.18 18.71
CA THR A 55 21.17 3.69 19.85
C THR A 55 20.48 2.35 19.59
N ALA A 56 20.27 1.95 18.33
CA ALA A 56 19.59 0.69 18.03
C ALA A 56 20.43 -0.52 18.46
N ALA A 57 19.79 -1.46 19.15
CA ALA A 57 20.37 -2.77 19.45
C ALA A 57 20.62 -3.56 18.15
N TRP A 58 21.65 -4.40 18.18
CA TRP A 58 21.94 -5.31 17.06
C TRP A 58 20.83 -6.34 16.86
N VAL A 59 20.35 -6.92 17.95
CA VAL A 59 19.22 -7.85 17.95
C VAL A 59 18.08 -7.23 18.75
N ARG A 60 16.89 -7.16 18.15
CA ARG A 60 15.66 -6.71 18.80
C ARG A 60 14.60 -7.78 18.59
N ILE A 61 14.12 -8.37 19.68
CA ILE A 61 13.00 -9.31 19.65
C ILE A 61 11.73 -8.51 19.92
N PRO A 62 10.80 -8.40 18.96
CA PRO A 62 9.53 -7.73 19.22
C PRO A 62 8.63 -8.67 20.03
N TYR A 63 8.15 -8.19 21.17
CA TYR A 63 7.24 -8.96 22.03
C TYR A 63 5.78 -8.60 21.71
N PRO A 64 4.85 -9.57 21.79
CA PRO A 64 3.43 -9.25 21.72
C PRO A 64 3.06 -8.30 22.85
N LEU A 65 2.15 -7.37 22.57
CA LEU A 65 1.64 -6.38 23.53
C LEU A 65 2.69 -5.44 24.13
N GLN A 66 3.87 -5.31 23.50
CA GLN A 66 4.93 -4.39 23.95
C GLN A 66 4.49 -2.91 23.99
N TRP A 67 3.43 -2.56 23.25
CA TRP A 67 2.86 -1.21 23.15
C TRP A 67 1.59 -1.01 23.99
N GLY A 68 1.22 -2.01 24.80
CA GLY A 68 0.01 -2.01 25.63
C GLY A 68 -1.08 -2.98 25.14
N ILE A 69 -2.12 -3.12 25.96
CA ILE A 69 -3.29 -3.95 25.65
C ILE A 69 -4.21 -3.25 24.64
N PRO A 70 -4.86 -3.98 23.72
CA PRO A 70 -5.75 -3.40 22.73
C PRO A 70 -6.97 -2.76 23.42
N THR A 71 -7.13 -1.45 23.26
CA THR A 71 -8.32 -0.73 23.76
C THR A 71 -9.37 -0.63 22.66
N PHE A 72 -10.57 -1.12 22.94
CA PHE A 72 -11.67 -1.06 21.97
C PHE A 72 -12.47 0.23 22.12
N ARG A 73 -12.46 1.07 21.07
CA ARG A 73 -13.34 2.25 20.97
C ARG A 73 -14.27 2.06 19.78
N LEU A 74 -15.58 2.07 20.04
CA LEU A 74 -16.60 1.82 19.01
C LEU A 74 -16.45 2.74 17.79
N ARG A 75 -16.24 4.05 18.02
CA ARG A 75 -16.09 5.05 16.94
C ARG A 75 -14.99 4.71 15.93
N THR A 76 -13.83 4.22 16.38
CA THR A 76 -12.71 3.87 15.50
C THR A 76 -12.84 2.45 14.96
N SER A 77 -13.47 1.55 15.72
CA SER A 77 -13.70 0.18 15.29
C SER A 77 -14.58 0.10 14.04
N ILE A 78 -15.67 0.88 13.98
CA ILE A 78 -16.58 0.86 12.83
C ILE A 78 -15.85 1.26 11.54
N ILE A 79 -15.03 2.31 11.63
CA ILE A 79 -14.23 2.79 10.49
C ILE A 79 -13.26 1.69 10.04
N MET A 80 -12.53 1.08 10.98
CA MET A 80 -11.56 0.03 10.65
C MET A 80 -12.21 -1.23 10.08
N VAL A 81 -13.42 -1.60 10.52
CA VAL A 81 -14.18 -2.71 9.94
C VAL A 81 -14.49 -2.42 8.47
N ILE A 82 -14.98 -1.22 8.15
CA ILE A 82 -15.30 -0.85 6.75
C ILE A 82 -14.03 -0.79 5.92
N VAL A 83 -12.95 -0.18 6.41
CA VAL A 83 -11.65 -0.15 5.71
C VAL A 83 -11.13 -1.56 5.44
N SER A 84 -11.27 -2.48 6.40
CA SER A 84 -10.86 -3.88 6.24
C SER A 84 -11.69 -4.62 5.19
N LEU A 85 -12.99 -4.33 5.09
CA LEU A 85 -13.85 -4.87 4.04
C LEU A 85 -13.40 -4.37 2.66
N VAL A 86 -13.10 -3.08 2.53
CA VAL A 86 -12.61 -2.53 1.26
C VAL A 86 -11.26 -3.14 0.88
N ALA A 87 -10.33 -3.31 1.83
CA ALA A 87 -9.06 -4.00 1.61
C ALA A 87 -9.24 -5.48 1.21
N SER A 88 -10.25 -6.15 1.76
CA SER A 88 -10.58 -7.54 1.37
C SER A 88 -11.06 -7.61 -0.08
N ILE A 89 -11.84 -6.64 -0.54
CA ILE A 89 -12.29 -6.55 -1.94
C ILE A 89 -11.10 -6.36 -2.89
N ASP A 90 -10.16 -5.49 -2.53
CA ASP A 90 -8.92 -5.28 -3.28
C ASP A 90 -8.07 -6.57 -3.36
N SER A 91 -7.99 -7.31 -2.26
CA SER A 91 -7.28 -8.60 -2.21
C SER A 91 -7.91 -9.67 -3.09
N ILE A 92 -9.26 -9.71 -3.20
CA ILE A 92 -9.95 -10.60 -4.16
C ILE A 92 -9.52 -10.27 -5.59
N GLY A 93 -9.53 -8.98 -5.95
CA GLY A 93 -9.08 -8.51 -7.28
C GLY A 93 -7.63 -8.90 -7.56
N SER A 94 -6.78 -8.82 -6.54
CA SER A 94 -5.36 -9.20 -6.60
C SER A 94 -5.16 -10.70 -6.84
N TYR A 95 -5.91 -11.57 -6.17
CA TYR A 95 -5.80 -13.03 -6.34
C TYR A 95 -6.12 -13.47 -7.76
N HIS A 96 -7.18 -12.90 -8.34
CA HIS A 96 -7.55 -13.23 -9.70
C HIS A 96 -6.62 -12.59 -10.73
N SER A 97 -6.18 -11.35 -10.50
CA SER A 97 -5.15 -10.72 -11.33
C SER A 97 -3.89 -11.57 -11.34
N ALA A 98 -3.48 -12.11 -10.19
CA ALA A 98 -2.34 -13.02 -10.09
C ALA A 98 -2.57 -14.31 -10.90
N ALA A 99 -3.75 -14.94 -10.78
CA ALA A 99 -4.09 -16.16 -11.50
C ALA A 99 -4.05 -15.99 -13.03
N ILE A 100 -4.57 -14.87 -13.54
CA ILE A 100 -4.51 -14.53 -14.97
C ILE A 100 -3.05 -14.35 -15.41
N ARG A 101 -2.25 -13.64 -14.61
CA ARG A 101 -0.83 -13.37 -14.93
C ARG A 101 0.06 -14.60 -14.87
N ILE A 102 -0.39 -15.72 -14.33
CA ILE A 102 0.36 -16.99 -14.29
C ILE A 102 -0.30 -18.07 -15.16
N ASN A 103 -1.33 -17.69 -15.94
CA ASN A 103 -2.12 -18.58 -16.78
C ASN A 103 -2.68 -19.81 -16.02
N LEU A 104 -3.05 -19.61 -14.75
CA LEU A 104 -3.70 -20.64 -13.95
C LEU A 104 -5.21 -20.43 -13.93
N LYS A 105 -5.92 -21.51 -13.60
CA LYS A 105 -7.36 -21.49 -13.37
C LYS A 105 -7.71 -20.39 -12.33
N PRO A 106 -8.82 -19.64 -12.54
CA PRO A 106 -9.31 -18.70 -11.53
C PRO A 106 -9.47 -19.37 -10.16
N PRO A 107 -9.10 -18.68 -9.07
CA PRO A 107 -9.19 -19.25 -7.73
C PRO A 107 -10.64 -19.61 -7.40
N SER A 108 -10.86 -20.81 -6.89
CA SER A 108 -12.19 -21.22 -6.41
C SER A 108 -12.60 -20.39 -5.18
N PRO A 109 -13.91 -20.21 -4.92
CA PRO A 109 -14.39 -19.46 -3.76
C PRO A 109 -13.82 -19.96 -2.41
N GLY A 110 -13.58 -21.27 -2.29
CA GLY A 110 -12.96 -21.84 -1.09
C GLY A 110 -11.50 -21.44 -0.90
N ILE A 111 -10.73 -21.24 -1.98
CA ILE A 111 -9.35 -20.74 -1.92
C ILE A 111 -9.34 -19.27 -1.54
N VAL A 112 -10.23 -18.46 -2.14
CA VAL A 112 -10.38 -17.04 -1.83
C VAL A 112 -10.77 -16.84 -0.37
N SER A 113 -11.74 -17.59 0.13
CA SER A 113 -12.18 -17.53 1.54
C SER A 113 -11.05 -17.88 2.51
N ARG A 114 -10.23 -18.90 2.20
CA ARG A 114 -9.05 -19.25 3.01
C ARG A 114 -7.97 -18.17 2.97
N GLY A 115 -7.77 -17.51 1.82
CA GLY A 115 -6.85 -16.39 1.67
C GLY A 115 -7.24 -15.20 2.56
N ILE A 116 -8.49 -14.74 2.45
CA ILE A 116 -9.03 -13.64 3.25
C ILE A 116 -9.02 -13.99 4.75
N GLY A 117 -9.35 -15.24 5.10
CA GLY A 117 -9.26 -15.72 6.49
C GLY A 117 -7.84 -15.63 7.06
N LEU A 118 -6.82 -15.94 6.25
CA LEU A 118 -5.42 -15.80 6.64
C LEU A 118 -5.00 -14.32 6.75
N GLU A 119 -5.46 -13.44 5.85
CA GLU A 119 -5.22 -12.00 5.94
C GLU A 119 -5.79 -11.40 7.23
N GLY A 120 -7.02 -11.76 7.60
CA GLY A 120 -7.63 -11.37 8.86
C GLY A 120 -6.84 -11.86 10.07
N PHE A 121 -6.41 -13.12 10.06
CA PHE A 121 -5.57 -13.69 11.11
C PHE A 121 -4.22 -12.96 11.23
N CYS A 122 -3.55 -12.71 10.11
CA CYS A 122 -2.30 -11.95 10.07
C CYS A 122 -2.50 -10.52 10.57
N SER A 123 -3.64 -9.88 10.28
CA SER A 123 -3.97 -8.54 10.78
C SER A 123 -4.13 -8.50 12.29
N VAL A 124 -4.73 -9.54 12.89
CA VAL A 124 -4.82 -9.67 14.36
C VAL A 124 -3.43 -9.82 14.97
N LEU A 125 -2.57 -10.67 14.40
CA LEU A 125 -1.19 -10.83 14.85
C LEU A 125 -0.37 -9.53 14.71
N ALA A 126 -0.54 -8.81 13.60
CA ALA A 126 0.09 -7.53 13.35
C ALA A 126 -0.32 -6.49 14.40
N GLY A 127 -1.62 -6.43 14.73
CA GLY A 127 -2.15 -5.62 15.82
C GLY A 127 -1.56 -5.97 17.20
N LEU A 128 -1.42 -7.25 17.52
CA LEU A 128 -0.82 -7.71 18.79
C LEU A 128 0.66 -7.34 18.92
N TRP A 129 1.43 -7.40 17.82
CA TRP A 129 2.83 -6.96 17.78
C TRP A 129 3.00 -5.44 17.68
N GLY A 130 1.89 -4.72 17.46
CA GLY A 130 1.79 -3.27 17.40
C GLY A 130 2.40 -2.66 16.15
N THR A 131 2.23 -3.30 14.99
CA THR A 131 2.54 -2.69 13.69
C THR A 131 1.65 -1.49 13.40
N GLY A 132 0.45 -1.43 14.02
CA GLY A 132 -0.53 -0.37 13.82
C GLY A 132 -1.24 -0.42 12.46
N THR A 133 -0.95 -1.43 11.64
CA THR A 133 -1.49 -1.62 10.29
C THR A 133 -1.98 -3.06 10.10
N GLY A 134 -3.02 -3.23 9.30
CA GLY A 134 -3.53 -4.54 8.89
C GLY A 134 -2.65 -5.20 7.81
N ALA A 135 -2.78 -6.51 7.67
CA ALA A 135 -2.17 -7.26 6.58
C ALA A 135 -3.13 -7.30 5.38
N THR A 136 -2.62 -7.07 4.18
CA THR A 136 -3.37 -7.13 2.93
C THR A 136 -2.49 -7.73 1.82
N THR A 137 -3.10 -8.20 0.74
CA THR A 137 -2.35 -8.64 -0.43
C THR A 137 -1.71 -7.45 -1.15
N LEU A 138 -0.44 -7.61 -1.55
CA LEU A 138 0.31 -6.60 -2.29
C LEU A 138 0.17 -6.81 -3.80
N THR A 139 -0.56 -5.92 -4.46
CA THR A 139 -0.73 -5.88 -5.93
C THR A 139 0.61 -5.73 -6.68
N GLU A 140 1.58 -5.05 -6.08
CA GLU A 140 2.94 -4.86 -6.61
C GLU A 140 3.68 -6.18 -6.81
N ASN A 141 3.45 -7.17 -5.93
CA ASN A 141 4.08 -8.48 -6.05
C ASN A 141 3.53 -9.25 -7.26
N VAL A 142 2.24 -9.08 -7.57
CA VAL A 142 1.62 -9.66 -8.77
C VAL A 142 2.28 -9.14 -10.04
N HIS A 143 2.58 -7.85 -10.08
CA HIS A 143 3.31 -7.26 -11.21
C HIS A 143 4.74 -7.76 -11.29
N THR A 144 5.43 -7.89 -10.16
CA THR A 144 6.79 -8.44 -10.11
C THR A 144 6.84 -9.87 -10.67
N ILE A 145 5.83 -10.70 -10.39
CA ILE A 145 5.69 -12.02 -11.02
C ILE A 145 5.59 -11.91 -12.54
N ASN A 146 4.81 -10.96 -13.05
CA ASN A 146 4.69 -10.76 -14.50
C ASN A 146 5.99 -10.27 -15.15
N ALA A 147 6.75 -9.39 -14.49
CA ALA A 147 8.02 -8.87 -15.02
C ALA A 147 9.16 -9.88 -14.93
N THR A 148 9.27 -10.61 -13.82
CA THR A 148 10.33 -11.61 -13.60
C THR A 148 10.01 -12.96 -14.22
N LYS A 149 8.75 -13.22 -14.56
CA LYS A 149 8.22 -14.52 -15.00
C LYS A 149 8.51 -15.65 -13.99
N VAL A 150 8.73 -15.32 -12.72
CA VAL A 150 8.96 -16.29 -11.63
C VAL A 150 7.73 -16.32 -10.72
N ALA A 151 6.88 -17.33 -10.90
CA ALA A 151 5.69 -17.59 -10.08
C ALA A 151 5.91 -18.68 -9.01
N ASN A 152 7.17 -18.95 -8.62
CA ASN A 152 7.49 -20.04 -7.72
C ASN A 152 7.19 -19.70 -6.24
N ARG A 153 6.40 -20.55 -5.57
CA ARG A 153 6.07 -20.42 -4.13
C ARG A 153 7.31 -20.40 -3.24
N ARG A 154 8.37 -21.15 -3.59
CA ARG A 154 9.61 -21.21 -2.80
C ARG A 154 10.33 -19.85 -2.77
N ALA A 155 10.26 -19.08 -3.85
CA ALA A 155 10.86 -17.74 -3.90
C ALA A 155 10.18 -16.80 -2.91
N VAL A 156 8.84 -16.84 -2.84
CA VAL A 156 8.04 -16.04 -1.89
C VAL A 156 8.32 -16.48 -0.45
N GLN A 157 8.39 -17.79 -0.18
CA GLN A 157 8.70 -18.33 1.15
C GLN A 157 10.10 -17.92 1.63
N LEU A 158 11.10 -17.98 0.74
CA LEU A 158 12.46 -17.53 1.05
C LEU A 158 12.48 -16.02 1.35
N GLY A 159 11.78 -15.21 0.55
CA GLY A 159 11.63 -13.78 0.79
C GLY A 159 10.99 -13.48 2.14
N ALA A 160 9.91 -14.19 2.50
CA ALA A 160 9.26 -14.05 3.80
C ALA A 160 10.20 -14.44 4.96
N ALA A 161 10.96 -15.53 4.82
CA ALA A 161 11.94 -15.94 5.83
C ALA A 161 13.04 -14.88 6.02
N LEU A 162 13.55 -14.30 4.93
CA LEU A 162 14.52 -13.21 4.98
C LEU A 162 13.96 -11.95 5.66
N LEU A 163 12.72 -11.57 5.36
CA LEU A 163 12.07 -10.43 6.01
C LEU A 163 11.87 -10.66 7.52
N ILE A 164 11.50 -11.87 7.92
CA ILE A 164 11.41 -12.25 9.34
C ILE A 164 12.79 -12.16 10.00
N LEU A 165 13.84 -12.69 9.36
CA LEU A 165 15.21 -12.59 9.87
C LEU A 165 15.68 -11.12 10.01
N PHE A 166 15.39 -10.28 9.02
CA PHE A 166 15.73 -8.86 9.07
C PHE A 166 14.95 -8.09 10.12
N SER A 167 13.73 -8.53 10.47
CA SER A 167 12.95 -7.94 11.57
C SER A 167 13.68 -8.03 12.92
N PHE A 168 14.46 -9.10 13.15
CA PHE A 168 15.24 -9.26 14.38
C PHE A 168 16.49 -8.39 14.42
N VAL A 169 16.96 -7.87 13.28
CA VAL A 169 18.17 -7.06 13.21
C VAL A 169 17.81 -5.59 13.38
N GLY A 170 17.93 -5.08 14.61
CA GLY A 170 17.51 -3.71 14.94
C GLY A 170 18.26 -2.63 14.15
N LYS A 171 19.49 -2.91 13.71
CA LYS A 171 20.26 -2.01 12.83
C LYS A 171 19.63 -1.83 11.45
N ILE A 172 19.00 -2.88 10.88
CA ILE A 172 18.29 -2.75 9.60
C ILE A 172 17.09 -1.81 9.78
N GLY A 173 16.34 -1.96 10.87
CA GLY A 173 15.27 -1.01 11.23
C GLY A 173 15.78 0.42 11.43
N ALA A 174 16.97 0.60 12.03
CA ALA A 174 17.59 1.91 12.19
C ALA A 174 18.00 2.56 10.86
N ILE A 175 18.50 1.77 9.90
CA ILE A 175 18.78 2.23 8.53
C ILE A 175 17.49 2.71 7.85
N LEU A 176 16.39 1.94 7.99
CA LEU A 176 15.10 2.33 7.43
C LEU A 176 14.55 3.61 8.08
N ALA A 177 14.70 3.74 9.41
CA ALA A 177 14.30 4.94 10.14
C ALA A 177 15.16 6.17 9.82
N SER A 178 16.40 5.96 9.35
CA SER A 178 17.31 7.03 8.95
C SER A 178 17.13 7.47 7.49
N ILE A 179 16.13 6.94 6.78
CA ILE A 179 15.79 7.39 5.43
C ILE A 179 15.14 8.77 5.50
N PRO A 180 15.65 9.78 4.76
CA PRO A 180 15.04 11.09 4.71
C PRO A 180 13.58 11.06 4.22
N GLN A 181 12.72 11.89 4.83
CA GLN A 181 11.29 11.93 4.50
C GLN A 181 11.02 12.25 3.03
N ALA A 182 11.82 13.13 2.42
CA ALA A 182 11.72 13.46 1.00
C ALA A 182 11.94 12.24 0.08
N LEU A 183 12.89 11.36 0.44
CA LEU A 183 13.15 10.12 -0.30
C LEU A 183 12.00 9.12 -0.13
N ALA A 184 11.52 8.97 1.10
CA ALA A 184 10.38 8.10 1.38
C ALA A 184 9.13 8.55 0.59
N ALA A 185 8.85 9.86 0.56
CA ALA A 185 7.76 10.43 -0.20
C ALA A 185 7.92 10.21 -1.73
N ALA A 186 9.13 10.34 -2.28
CA ALA A 186 9.39 10.10 -3.70
C ALA A 186 9.17 8.63 -4.10
N VAL A 187 9.65 7.68 -3.28
CA VAL A 187 9.41 6.25 -3.50
C VAL A 187 7.93 5.94 -3.41
N LEU A 188 7.24 6.47 -2.40
CA LEU A 188 5.79 6.32 -2.25
C LEU A 188 5.03 6.90 -3.46
N CYS A 189 5.42 8.07 -3.96
CA CYS A 189 4.80 8.66 -5.15
C CYS A 189 4.89 7.72 -6.36
N PHE A 190 6.06 7.11 -6.57
CA PHE A 190 6.24 6.12 -7.63
C PHE A 190 5.39 4.87 -7.42
N THR A 191 5.34 4.32 -6.20
CA THR A 191 4.52 3.13 -5.91
C THR A 191 3.03 3.41 -6.09
N TRP A 192 2.53 4.55 -5.61
CA TRP A 192 1.13 4.96 -5.82
C TRP A 192 0.80 5.17 -7.29
N ALA A 193 1.70 5.79 -8.07
CA ALA A 193 1.52 5.94 -9.51
C ALA A 193 1.48 4.58 -10.23
N LEU A 194 2.34 3.64 -9.82
CA LEU A 194 2.31 2.27 -10.33
C LEU A 194 0.99 1.57 -9.98
N ILE A 195 0.50 1.68 -8.75
CA ILE A 195 -0.78 1.09 -8.32
C ILE A 195 -1.93 1.66 -9.17
N VAL A 196 -1.98 2.98 -9.41
CA VAL A 196 -2.99 3.60 -10.27
C VAL A 196 -2.91 3.07 -11.70
N ALA A 197 -1.69 3.00 -12.28
CA ALA A 197 -1.49 2.46 -13.62
C ALA A 197 -1.92 0.98 -13.72
N LEU A 198 -1.61 0.18 -12.69
CA LEU A 198 -2.03 -1.21 -12.61
C LEU A 198 -3.55 -1.33 -12.48
N GLY A 199 -4.18 -0.54 -11.63
CA GLY A 199 -5.65 -0.48 -11.51
C GLY A 199 -6.32 -0.18 -12.85
N LEU A 200 -5.85 0.86 -13.56
CA LEU A 200 -6.36 1.19 -14.90
C LEU A 200 -6.10 0.08 -15.92
N SER A 201 -4.96 -0.61 -15.85
CA SER A 201 -4.66 -1.73 -16.75
C SER A 201 -5.64 -2.90 -16.57
N THR A 202 -6.14 -3.13 -15.35
CA THR A 202 -7.13 -4.20 -15.11
C THR A 202 -8.48 -3.93 -15.77
N LEU A 203 -8.82 -2.66 -16.05
CA LEU A 203 -10.03 -2.32 -16.79
C LEU A 203 -10.00 -2.90 -18.20
N GLN A 204 -8.82 -3.13 -18.81
CA GLN A 204 -8.70 -3.67 -20.17
C GLN A 204 -9.38 -5.03 -20.35
N TYR A 205 -9.60 -5.79 -19.26
CA TYR A 205 -10.35 -7.05 -19.27
C TYR A 205 -11.86 -6.87 -19.33
N THR A 206 -12.36 -5.63 -19.24
CA THR A 206 -13.76 -5.28 -19.44
C THR A 206 -13.96 -4.55 -20.77
N GLN A 207 -15.20 -4.44 -21.24
CA GLN A 207 -15.51 -3.70 -22.45
C GLN A 207 -15.42 -2.17 -22.23
N ASN A 208 -14.19 -1.67 -22.09
CA ASN A 208 -13.88 -0.26 -21.78
C ASN A 208 -14.40 0.74 -22.80
N ALA A 209 -14.68 0.32 -24.03
CA ALA A 209 -15.22 1.18 -25.08
C ALA A 209 -16.72 1.48 -24.91
N SER A 210 -17.42 0.79 -23.99
CA SER A 210 -18.83 1.09 -23.71
C SER A 210 -18.97 2.40 -22.95
N SER A 211 -19.89 3.26 -23.41
CA SER A 211 -20.21 4.53 -22.76
C SER A 211 -20.59 4.35 -21.29
N ARG A 212 -21.25 3.25 -20.94
CA ARG A 212 -21.57 2.86 -19.56
C ARG A 212 -20.31 2.82 -18.70
N ASN A 213 -19.32 2.02 -19.09
CA ASN A 213 -18.13 1.77 -18.26
C ASN A 213 -17.26 3.03 -18.14
N ILE A 214 -17.14 3.80 -19.22
CA ILE A 214 -16.42 5.08 -19.21
C ILE A 214 -17.06 6.05 -18.21
N ILE A 215 -18.40 6.16 -18.20
CA ILE A 215 -19.13 7.01 -17.25
C ILE A 215 -18.93 6.51 -15.82
N ILE A 216 -19.09 5.21 -15.57
CA ILE A 216 -18.93 4.64 -14.21
C ILE A 216 -17.52 4.94 -13.67
N VAL A 217 -16.48 4.66 -14.46
CA VAL A 217 -15.08 4.88 -14.05
C VAL A 217 -14.80 6.38 -13.85
N GLY A 218 -15.20 7.23 -14.80
CA GLY A 218 -14.95 8.67 -14.72
C GLY A 218 -15.64 9.33 -13.53
N VAL A 219 -16.93 9.01 -13.31
CA VAL A 219 -17.70 9.55 -12.19
C VAL A 219 -17.16 9.03 -10.86
N SER A 220 -16.80 7.75 -10.76
CA SER A 220 -16.25 7.17 -9.53
C SER A 220 -14.90 7.78 -9.15
N LEU A 221 -14.01 8.01 -10.12
CA LEU A 221 -12.72 8.69 -9.88
C LEU A 221 -12.92 10.15 -9.48
N PHE A 222 -13.83 10.86 -10.14
CA PHE A 222 -14.10 12.27 -9.83
C PHE A 222 -14.67 12.46 -8.42
N PHE A 223 -15.70 11.69 -8.04
CA PHE A 223 -16.25 11.74 -6.68
C PHE A 223 -15.29 11.16 -5.64
N GLY A 224 -14.53 10.14 -6.02
CA GLY A 224 -13.50 9.50 -5.20
C GLY A 224 -12.38 10.44 -4.78
N LEU A 225 -12.11 11.51 -5.53
CA LEU A 225 -11.13 12.55 -5.18
C LEU A 225 -11.79 13.81 -4.59
N SER A 226 -12.95 14.22 -5.11
CA SER A 226 -13.59 15.48 -4.71
C SER A 226 -14.28 15.44 -3.34
N VAL A 227 -15.03 14.37 -3.04
CA VAL A 227 -15.77 14.27 -1.77
C VAL A 227 -14.80 14.18 -0.59
N PRO A 228 -13.77 13.31 -0.58
CA PRO A 228 -12.79 13.29 0.48
C PRO A 228 -12.07 14.62 0.66
N ALA A 229 -11.70 15.30 -0.44
CA ALA A 229 -11.07 16.62 -0.38
C ALA A 229 -11.97 17.64 0.32
N TYR A 230 -13.28 17.66 0.02
CA TYR A 230 -14.25 18.53 0.68
C TYR A 230 -14.35 18.23 2.19
N PHE A 231 -14.43 16.95 2.58
CA PHE A 231 -14.50 16.58 4.00
C PHE A 231 -13.21 16.90 4.76
N GLN A 232 -12.05 16.72 4.12
CA GLN A 232 -10.74 16.98 4.73
C GLN A 232 -10.47 18.47 4.99
N GLN A 233 -11.16 19.39 4.30
CA GLN A 233 -11.07 20.83 4.56
C GLN A 233 -11.61 21.23 5.94
N TYR A 234 -12.50 20.45 6.52
CA TYR A 234 -13.07 20.69 7.86
C TYR A 234 -12.19 20.10 8.99
N ALA A 235 -10.95 19.69 8.68
CA ALA A 235 -10.02 19.25 9.71
C ALA A 235 -9.76 20.39 10.72
N PRO A 236 -9.83 20.11 12.03
CA PRO A 236 -9.51 21.12 13.03
C PRO A 236 -8.05 21.57 12.85
N GLU A 237 -7.80 22.88 12.91
CA GLU A 237 -6.46 23.45 13.04
C GLU A 237 -5.86 23.12 14.41
N THR A 238 -5.74 21.84 14.77
CA THR A 238 -4.88 21.45 15.87
C THR A 238 -3.44 21.65 15.39
N GLY A 239 -2.67 22.50 16.09
CA GLY A 239 -1.25 22.77 15.81
C GLY A 239 -0.29 21.58 15.94
N LEU A 240 -0.80 20.34 15.91
CA LEU A 240 -0.01 19.13 15.71
C LEU A 240 0.06 18.82 14.22
N ILE A 241 1.28 18.84 13.67
CA ILE A 241 1.59 18.28 12.35
C ILE A 241 1.37 16.76 12.45
N LEU A 242 0.15 16.31 12.17
CA LEU A 242 -0.17 14.89 12.03
C LEU A 242 0.41 14.39 10.70
N PRO A 243 1.06 13.23 10.65
CA PRO A 243 1.53 12.68 9.40
C PRO A 243 0.34 12.37 8.48
N GLY A 244 0.53 12.53 7.17
CA GLY A 244 -0.56 12.63 6.19
C GLY A 244 -1.57 11.48 6.18
N TYR A 245 -1.19 10.30 6.67
CA TYR A 245 -2.08 9.15 6.80
C TYR A 245 -3.11 9.25 7.95
N LEU A 246 -3.00 10.22 8.87
CA LEU A 246 -4.00 10.50 9.91
C LEU A 246 -4.98 11.62 9.56
N ILE A 247 -4.76 12.35 8.45
CA ILE A 247 -5.62 13.48 8.03
C ILE A 247 -7.12 13.08 7.94
N PRO A 248 -7.48 11.92 7.36
CA PRO A 248 -8.89 11.51 7.27
C PRO A 248 -9.56 11.34 8.65
N TYR A 249 -8.81 10.90 9.66
CA TYR A 249 -9.29 10.70 11.03
C TYR A 249 -9.38 12.01 11.82
N ALA A 250 -8.54 12.99 11.50
CA ALA A 250 -8.61 14.32 12.11
C ALA A 250 -9.85 15.09 11.61
N ALA A 251 -10.15 14.99 10.32
CA ALA A 251 -11.35 15.60 9.69
C ALA A 251 -12.68 15.01 10.20
N ALA A 252 -12.65 13.82 10.82
CA ALA A 252 -13.84 13.14 11.30
C ALA A 252 -14.59 13.88 12.43
N SER A 253 -13.88 14.71 13.21
CA SER A 253 -14.47 15.36 14.40
C SER A 253 -15.35 16.56 14.07
N ASN A 254 -14.98 17.36 13.07
CA ASN A 254 -15.65 18.63 12.72
C ASN A 254 -16.22 18.62 11.30
N GLY A 255 -16.33 17.44 10.69
CA GLY A 255 -16.83 17.29 9.33
C GLY A 255 -18.30 17.73 9.17
N PRO A 256 -18.76 17.95 7.93
CA PRO A 256 -20.03 18.59 7.63
C PRO A 256 -21.26 17.79 8.07
N VAL A 257 -21.15 16.47 8.33
CA VAL A 257 -22.27 15.65 8.80
C VAL A 257 -22.54 15.93 10.28
N HIS A 258 -23.63 16.64 10.55
CA HIS A 258 -24.10 16.98 11.89
C HIS A 258 -25.51 16.42 12.13
N THR A 259 -25.59 15.15 12.52
CA THR A 259 -26.82 14.53 13.05
C THR A 259 -26.85 14.60 14.57
N GLY A 260 -27.99 14.24 15.20
CA GLY A 260 -28.12 14.18 16.66
C GLY A 260 -27.22 13.13 17.35
N ASN A 261 -26.56 12.24 16.62
CA ASN A 261 -25.67 11.21 17.18
C ASN A 261 -24.20 11.47 16.85
N SER A 262 -23.40 11.81 17.87
CA SER A 262 -21.98 12.12 17.74
C SER A 262 -21.13 10.95 17.22
N GLN A 263 -21.50 9.70 17.54
CA GLN A 263 -20.78 8.50 17.09
C GLN A 263 -20.98 8.27 15.59
N PHE A 264 -22.21 8.47 15.12
CA PHE A 264 -22.55 8.34 13.71
C PHE A 264 -21.88 9.44 12.87
N ASN A 265 -21.90 10.68 13.34
CA ASN A 265 -21.23 11.80 12.68
C ASN A 265 -19.75 11.52 12.49
N PHE A 266 -19.06 11.08 13.55
CA PHE A 266 -17.65 10.75 13.49
C PHE A 266 -17.35 9.65 12.46
N ALA A 267 -18.13 8.56 12.49
CA ALA A 267 -17.96 7.46 11.54
C ALA A 267 -18.20 7.92 10.09
N MET A 268 -19.29 8.65 9.84
CA MET A 268 -19.64 9.08 8.49
C MET A 268 -18.64 10.10 7.94
N ASN A 269 -18.25 11.09 8.74
CA ASN A 269 -17.23 12.07 8.35
C ASN A 269 -15.87 11.39 8.07
N ALA A 270 -15.47 10.39 8.85
CA ALA A 270 -14.25 9.64 8.62
C ALA A 270 -14.30 8.76 7.36
N LEU A 271 -15.44 8.13 7.08
CA LEU A 271 -15.59 7.26 5.90
C LEU A 271 -15.60 8.08 4.62
N LEU A 272 -16.29 9.22 4.64
CA LEU A 272 -16.36 10.14 3.49
C LEU A 272 -15.06 10.90 3.26
N SER A 273 -14.17 10.99 4.26
CA SER A 273 -12.81 11.53 4.10
C SER A 273 -11.80 10.51 3.53
N LEU A 274 -12.20 9.25 3.30
CA LEU A 274 -11.35 8.19 2.74
C LEU A 274 -11.64 7.98 1.23
N ASN A 275 -10.65 8.30 0.38
CA ASN A 275 -10.75 8.15 -1.08
C ASN A 275 -11.15 6.75 -1.53
N MET A 276 -10.58 5.71 -0.92
CA MET A 276 -10.84 4.32 -1.29
C MET A 276 -12.30 3.92 -1.00
N VAL A 277 -12.85 4.37 0.13
CA VAL A 277 -14.23 4.04 0.55
C VAL A 277 -15.24 4.74 -0.35
N VAL A 278 -15.06 6.04 -0.62
CA VAL A 278 -15.96 6.81 -1.49
C VAL A 278 -15.93 6.27 -2.91
N THR A 279 -14.73 6.04 -3.47
CA THR A 279 -14.59 5.49 -4.83
C THR A 279 -15.30 4.15 -4.96
N LEU A 280 -15.12 3.23 -4.01
CA LEU A 280 -15.78 1.93 -4.03
C LEU A 280 -17.31 2.07 -3.93
N LEU A 281 -17.81 2.90 -3.00
CA LEU A 281 -19.23 3.08 -2.81
C LEU A 281 -19.90 3.65 -4.07
N VAL A 282 -19.32 4.68 -4.67
CA VAL A 282 -19.84 5.29 -5.91
C VAL A 282 -19.79 4.28 -7.05
N ALA A 283 -18.67 3.59 -7.25
CA ALA A 283 -18.54 2.57 -8.29
C ALA A 283 -19.56 1.44 -8.12
N PHE A 284 -19.74 0.96 -6.89
CA PHE A 284 -20.71 -0.10 -6.56
C PHE A 284 -22.15 0.34 -6.83
N VAL A 285 -22.53 1.55 -6.42
CA VAL A 285 -23.88 2.08 -6.66
C VAL A 285 -24.13 2.25 -8.16
N LEU A 286 -23.18 2.83 -8.88
CA LEU A 286 -23.32 3.07 -10.32
C LEU A 286 -23.36 1.76 -11.12
N ASP A 287 -22.55 0.76 -10.76
CA ASP A 287 -22.57 -0.52 -11.47
C ASP A 287 -23.90 -1.28 -11.29
N ASN A 288 -24.53 -1.16 -10.11
CA ASN A 288 -25.83 -1.78 -9.85
C ASN A 288 -27.02 -1.01 -10.43
N THR A 289 -26.95 0.33 -10.48
CA THR A 289 -28.08 1.18 -10.91
C THR A 289 -28.15 1.35 -12.43
N VAL A 290 -27.01 1.48 -13.10
CA VAL A 290 -26.98 1.62 -14.57
C VAL A 290 -27.31 0.26 -15.21
N PRO A 291 -28.16 0.18 -16.25
CA PRO A 291 -28.44 -1.06 -16.98
C PRO A 291 -27.26 -1.44 -17.90
N GLY A 292 -26.98 -2.73 -18.09
CA GLY A 292 -25.84 -3.18 -18.90
C GLY A 292 -25.69 -4.70 -18.93
N SER A 293 -24.99 -5.17 -19.96
CA SER A 293 -24.79 -6.59 -20.26
C SER A 293 -23.77 -7.26 -19.31
N ARG A 294 -23.77 -8.60 -19.26
CA ARG A 294 -22.80 -9.36 -18.43
C ARG A 294 -21.35 -9.19 -18.90
N GLN A 295 -21.15 -8.94 -20.20
CA GLN A 295 -19.86 -8.66 -20.81
C GLN A 295 -19.35 -7.27 -20.42
N GLU A 296 -20.21 -6.25 -20.43
CA GLU A 296 -19.84 -4.90 -19.99
C GLU A 296 -19.48 -4.86 -18.51
N ARG A 297 -20.19 -5.61 -17.66
CA ARG A 297 -19.84 -5.76 -16.23
C ARG A 297 -18.55 -6.56 -16.00
N GLY A 298 -17.95 -7.14 -17.04
CA GLY A 298 -16.74 -7.95 -16.92
C GLY A 298 -16.93 -9.29 -16.22
N VAL A 299 -18.16 -9.72 -15.89
CA VAL A 299 -18.44 -10.97 -15.15
C VAL A 299 -18.27 -12.21 -16.04
N TYR A 300 -18.29 -12.05 -17.37
CA TYR A 300 -18.19 -13.14 -18.34
C TYR A 300 -16.84 -13.86 -18.31
N VAL A 301 -15.73 -13.11 -18.27
CA VAL A 301 -14.33 -13.65 -18.28
C VAL A 301 -14.05 -14.54 -17.06
N TRP A 302 -14.85 -14.42 -16.01
CA TRP A 302 -14.64 -15.04 -14.70
C TRP A 302 -15.54 -16.26 -14.49
N SER A 303 -16.39 -16.58 -15.47
CA SER A 303 -17.40 -17.62 -15.36
C SER A 303 -16.97 -18.99 -15.87
N LYS A 304 -15.96 -19.07 -16.76
CA LYS A 304 -15.46 -20.33 -17.33
C LYS A 304 -13.93 -20.34 -17.38
N ALA A 305 -13.35 -21.40 -16.85
CA ALA A 305 -11.90 -21.59 -16.82
C ALA A 305 -11.33 -21.92 -18.21
N GLU A 306 -12.12 -22.52 -19.09
CA GLU A 306 -11.71 -22.84 -20.47
C GLU A 306 -11.39 -21.57 -21.31
N ASP A 307 -12.09 -20.46 -21.09
CA ASP A 307 -11.98 -19.26 -21.93
C ASP A 307 -10.65 -18.48 -21.74
N ILE A 308 -9.95 -18.67 -20.61
CA ILE A 308 -8.64 -18.06 -20.33
C ILE A 308 -7.50 -18.85 -21.01
N MET A 309 -7.68 -20.17 -21.17
CA MET A 309 -6.69 -21.03 -21.84
C MET A 309 -6.73 -20.88 -23.37
N THR A 310 -7.83 -20.37 -23.93
CA THR A 310 -8.01 -20.16 -25.37
C THR A 310 -7.49 -18.81 -25.88
N ASP A 311 -7.02 -17.90 -25.01
CA ASP A 311 -6.41 -16.65 -25.45
C ASP A 311 -4.92 -16.89 -25.82
N PRO A 312 -4.55 -16.91 -27.11
CA PRO A 312 -3.19 -17.23 -27.55
C PRO A 312 -2.14 -16.21 -27.08
N SER A 313 -2.57 -15.01 -26.69
CA SER A 313 -1.68 -13.96 -26.17
C SER A 313 -1.17 -14.24 -24.75
N SER A 314 -1.90 -15.04 -23.97
CA SER A 314 -1.57 -15.36 -22.57
C SER A 314 -0.55 -16.50 -22.48
N LEU A 315 -0.67 -17.52 -23.34
CA LEU A 315 0.18 -18.71 -23.37
C LEU A 315 1.63 -18.46 -23.84
N LEU A 316 1.83 -17.45 -24.69
CA LEU A 316 3.15 -17.09 -25.22
C LEU A 316 4.12 -16.60 -24.13
N ASP A 317 3.60 -15.93 -23.11
CA ASP A 317 4.39 -15.16 -22.14
C ASP A 317 5.15 -15.99 -21.09
N TYR A 318 4.78 -17.26 -20.90
CA TYR A 318 5.50 -18.22 -20.04
C TYR A 318 6.20 -19.33 -20.83
N SER A 319 6.13 -19.29 -22.17
CA SER A 319 6.90 -20.21 -22.99
C SER A 319 8.37 -19.79 -22.99
N LEU A 320 9.26 -20.71 -22.60
CA LEU A 320 10.70 -20.49 -22.74
C LEU A 320 11.01 -20.25 -24.23
N PRO A 321 11.87 -19.28 -24.58
CA PRO A 321 12.35 -19.12 -25.96
C PRO A 321 12.84 -20.47 -26.49
N SER A 322 12.50 -20.81 -27.73
CA SER A 322 12.71 -22.17 -28.28
C SER A 322 14.17 -22.66 -28.25
N THR A 323 15.12 -21.72 -28.18
CA THR A 323 16.56 -21.94 -27.96
C THR A 323 16.91 -22.29 -26.51
N VAL A 324 16.26 -21.68 -25.52
CA VAL A 324 16.48 -21.91 -24.09
C VAL A 324 15.72 -23.15 -23.59
N ALA A 325 14.52 -23.38 -24.11
CA ALA A 325 13.72 -24.58 -23.81
C ALA A 325 14.47 -25.89 -24.14
N ARG A 326 15.31 -25.87 -25.19
CA ARG A 326 16.13 -27.00 -25.63
C ARG A 326 17.26 -27.32 -24.65
N CYS A 327 17.84 -26.30 -24.00
CA CYS A 327 18.87 -26.46 -22.96
C CYS A 327 18.31 -26.93 -21.61
N PHE A 328 17.08 -26.53 -21.27
CA PHE A 328 16.46 -26.87 -19.98
C PHE A 328 15.59 -28.14 -20.00
N HIS A 329 15.65 -28.94 -21.06
CA HIS A 329 14.89 -30.19 -21.14
C HIS A 329 15.25 -31.18 -20.01
N TRP A 330 16.44 -31.04 -19.42
CA TRP A 330 16.90 -31.83 -18.28
C TRP A 330 16.33 -31.38 -16.92
N ALA A 331 15.90 -30.11 -16.79
CA ALA A 331 15.34 -29.56 -15.56
C ALA A 331 13.86 -29.91 -15.34
N LYS A 332 13.18 -30.47 -16.36
CA LYS A 332 11.80 -30.96 -16.27
C LYS A 332 11.62 -32.08 -15.22
N CYS A 333 12.70 -32.72 -14.77
CA CYS A 333 12.67 -33.76 -13.75
C CYS A 333 12.67 -33.25 -12.29
N VAL A 334 12.69 -31.94 -12.03
CA VAL A 334 12.82 -31.39 -10.65
C VAL A 334 11.56 -30.64 -10.16
N GLY A 335 10.41 -30.80 -10.81
CA GLY A 335 9.20 -30.08 -10.42
C GLY A 335 7.89 -30.80 -10.74
N THR A 336 7.54 -31.79 -9.91
CA THR A 336 6.16 -32.14 -9.59
C THR A 336 5.89 -31.77 -8.14
#